data_AF-A0A929A4Q5-F1
#
_entry.id   AF-A0A929A4Q5-F1
#
_cell.length_a   1.000
_cell.length_b   1.000
_cell.length_c   1.000
_cell.angle_alpha   90.00
_cell.angle_beta   90.00
_cell.angle_gamma   90.00
#
_symmetry.space_group_name_H-M   'P 1'
#
loop_
_entity.id
_entity.type
_entity.pdbx_description
1 polymer ?
#
loop_
_entity_poly.entity_id
_entity_poly.type
_entity_poly.pdbx_seq_one_letter_code
_entity_poly.pdbx_strand_id
1 'polypeptide(L)'
;MCICVNCHYVDRCTTYHAVEDLHQQPHLTENPDFEPLNPTINHNFSLPEVKVGEDGQITQEGDFGEEYDVVGCDSFTADMGKWSRLRPGELVPT
;
A
#
# COMPACT_ATOMS: atom_id res chain seq x y z
N MET A 1 -3.84 4.88 1.21
CA MET A 1 -2.90 5.72 0.42
C MET A 1 -1.61 6.03 1.17
N CYS A 2 -0.57 5.30 0.79
CA CYS A 2 0.77 5.33 1.35
C CYS A 2 1.52 6.66 1.10
N ILE A 3 2.13 7.25 2.14
CA ILE A 3 2.90 8.51 2.02
C ILE A 3 4.13 8.37 1.12
N CYS A 4 4.63 7.15 0.94
CA CYS A 4 5.84 6.86 0.17
C CYS A 4 5.71 7.30 -1.29
N VAL A 5 4.51 7.34 -1.87
CA VAL A 5 4.30 7.78 -3.27
C VAL A 5 4.82 9.21 -3.54
N ASN A 6 4.94 10.01 -2.48
CA ASN A 6 5.44 11.38 -2.47
C ASN A 6 6.80 11.52 -1.76
N CYS A 7 7.52 10.41 -1.53
CA CYS A 7 8.81 10.42 -0.86
C CYS A 7 9.95 10.36 -1.88
N HIS A 8 11.01 11.13 -1.62
CA HIS A 8 12.25 11.10 -2.39
C HIS A 8 12.92 9.72 -2.43
N TYR A 9 12.66 8.83 -1.47
CA TYR A 9 13.30 7.52 -1.39
C TYR A 9 12.43 6.35 -1.87
N VAL A 10 11.25 6.61 -2.46
CA VAL A 10 10.25 5.56 -2.80
C VAL A 10 10.80 4.40 -3.64
N ASP A 11 11.73 4.66 -4.54
CA ASP A 11 12.41 3.72 -5.44
C ASP A 11 13.65 3.06 -4.84
N ARG A 12 13.96 3.32 -3.57
CA ARG A 12 15.17 2.86 -2.89
C ARG A 12 14.92 2.35 -1.48
N CYS A 13 13.72 2.60 -0.94
CA CYS A 13 13.36 2.36 0.45
C CYS A 13 12.98 0.89 0.68
N THR A 14 13.64 0.24 1.63
CA THR A 14 13.37 -1.16 2.01
C THR A 14 11.94 -1.37 2.52
N THR A 15 11.39 -0.41 3.29
CA THR A 15 9.98 -0.48 3.73
C THR A 15 8.99 -0.41 2.57
N TYR A 16 9.20 0.48 1.59
CA TYR A 16 8.27 0.56 0.46
C TYR A 16 8.34 -0.71 -0.39
N HIS A 17 9.55 -1.25 -0.60
CA HIS A 17 9.73 -2.54 -1.25
C HIS A 17 8.95 -3.67 -0.55
N ALA A 18 8.99 -3.74 0.78
CA ALA A 18 8.21 -4.73 1.53
C ALA A 18 6.69 -4.52 1.39
N VAL A 19 6.22 -3.27 1.24
CA VAL A 19 4.80 -2.98 0.97
C VAL A 19 4.42 -3.45 -0.44
N GLU A 20 5.29 -3.30 -1.44
CA GLU A 20 5.07 -3.83 -2.80
C GLU A 20 4.89 -5.36 -2.77
N ASP A 21 5.70 -6.09 -1.98
CA ASP A 21 5.54 -7.54 -1.76
C ASP A 21 4.15 -7.88 -1.18
N LEU A 22 3.72 -7.15 -0.16
CA LEU A 22 2.43 -7.36 0.52
C LEU A 22 1.25 -7.05 -0.40
N HIS A 23 1.39 -6.10 -1.32
CA HIS A 23 0.41 -5.79 -2.37
C HIS A 23 0.53 -6.69 -3.60
N GLN A 24 1.50 -7.60 -3.65
CA GLN A 24 1.81 -8.45 -4.81
C GLN A 24 2.02 -7.62 -6.09
N GLN A 25 2.62 -6.43 -5.96
CA GLN A 25 2.89 -5.53 -7.07
C GLN A 25 4.35 -5.64 -7.52
N PRO A 26 4.65 -5.35 -8.80
CA PRO A 26 6.03 -5.29 -9.26
C PRO A 26 6.83 -4.21 -8.52
N HIS A 27 8.07 -4.52 -8.16
CA HIS A 27 8.92 -3.56 -7.47
C HIS A 27 9.31 -2.36 -8.35
N LEU A 28 9.48 -1.19 -7.73
CA LEU A 28 10.19 -0.07 -8.35
C LEU A 28 11.69 -0.35 -8.51
N THR A 29 12.28 -1.10 -7.58
CA THR A 29 13.68 -1.56 -7.61
C THR A 29 13.77 -2.95 -7.00
N GLU A 30 14.59 -3.83 -7.56
CA GLU A 30 14.86 -5.16 -6.98
C GLU A 30 15.89 -5.12 -5.83
N ASN A 31 16.60 -4.00 -5.67
CA ASN A 31 17.69 -3.87 -4.71
C ASN A 31 17.60 -2.51 -3.99
N PRO A 32 16.66 -2.34 -3.05
CA PRO A 32 16.59 -1.12 -2.24
C PRO A 32 17.86 -1.00 -1.38
N ASP A 33 18.39 0.21 -1.27
CA ASP A 33 19.63 0.51 -0.54
C ASP A 33 19.45 1.58 0.55
N PHE A 34 18.19 1.93 0.86
CA PHE A 34 17.83 2.90 1.86
C PHE A 34 16.95 2.27 2.95
N GLU A 35 17.47 2.23 4.17
CA GLU A 35 16.72 1.80 5.35
C GLU A 35 16.09 3.03 6.04
N PRO A 36 14.74 3.15 6.07
CA PRO A 36 14.08 4.30 6.66
C PRO A 36 14.03 4.23 8.19
N LEU A 37 13.89 5.39 8.83
CA LEU A 37 13.72 5.50 10.28
C LEU A 37 12.23 5.54 10.66
N ASN A 38 11.87 4.69 11.63
CA ASN A 38 10.56 4.64 12.28
C ASN A 38 9.34 4.69 11.32
N PRO A 39 9.26 3.80 10.30
CA PRO A 39 8.07 3.72 9.49
C PRO A 39 6.87 3.25 10.33
N THR A 40 5.73 3.91 10.14
CA THR A 40 4.44 3.54 10.73
C THR A 40 3.54 3.04 9.60
N ILE A 41 3.05 1.80 9.74
CA ILE A 41 2.23 1.13 8.73
C ILE A 41 0.85 0.86 9.31
N ASN A 42 -0.19 1.27 8.58
CA ASN A 42 -1.55 0.82 8.82
C ASN A 42 -1.81 -0.44 8.00
N HIS A 43 -2.44 -1.44 8.62
CA HIS A 43 -2.95 -2.63 7.97
C HIS A 43 -4.46 -2.67 8.15
N ASN A 44 -5.18 -2.41 7.06
CA ASN A 44 -6.62 -2.38 7.05
C ASN A 44 -7.15 -3.68 6.45
N PHE A 45 -8.18 -4.24 7.08
CA PHE A 45 -8.87 -5.42 6.60
C PHE A 45 -10.30 -5.07 6.21
N SER A 46 -10.72 -5.54 5.04
CA SER A 46 -12.11 -5.53 4.62
C SER A 46 -12.66 -6.93 4.75
N LEU A 47 -13.77 -7.07 5.48
CA LEU A 47 -14.45 -8.35 5.66
C LEU A 47 -15.65 -8.44 4.71
N PRO A 48 -15.92 -9.62 4.14
CA PRO A 48 -17.17 -9.88 3.44
C PRO A 48 -18.37 -9.62 4.34
N GLU A 49 -19.41 -9.00 3.79
CA GLU A 49 -20.66 -8.79 4.49
C GLU A 49 -21.51 -10.06 4.43
N VAL A 50 -21.98 -10.54 5.59
CA VAL A 50 -22.87 -11.71 5.67
C VAL A 50 -24.27 -11.25 6.02
N LYS A 51 -25.24 -11.57 5.17
CA LYS A 51 -26.65 -11.20 5.33
C LYS A 51 -27.52 -12.44 5.46
N VAL A 52 -28.55 -12.36 6.30
CA VAL A 52 -29.60 -13.37 6.40
C VAL A 52 -30.88 -12.77 5.82
N GLY A 53 -31.36 -13.35 4.72
CA GLY A 53 -32.60 -12.95 4.06
C GLY A 53 -33.84 -13.28 4.89
N GLU A 54 -34.97 -12.65 4.56
CA GLU A 54 -36.26 -12.90 5.22
C GLU A 54 -36.77 -14.34 5.02
N ASP A 55 -36.32 -15.00 3.95
CA ASP A 55 -36.54 -16.42 3.66
C ASP A 55 -35.60 -17.36 4.43
N GLY A 56 -34.70 -16.82 5.27
CA GLY A 56 -33.70 -17.55 6.02
C GLY A 56 -32.44 -17.90 5.23
N GLN A 57 -32.29 -17.44 3.98
CA GLN A 57 -31.10 -17.69 3.17
C GLN A 57 -29.91 -16.85 3.67
N ILE A 58 -28.74 -17.49 3.80
CA ILE A 58 -27.48 -16.79 4.14
C ILE A 58 -26.77 -16.44 2.84
N THR A 59 -26.46 -15.16 2.66
CA THR A 59 -25.69 -14.65 1.51
C THR A 59 -24.43 -13.94 2.00
N GLN A 60 -23.38 -14.00 1.19
CA GLN A 60 -22.11 -13.32 1.43
C GLN A 60 -21.85 -12.40 0.23
N GLU A 61 -21.59 -11.12 0.52
CA GLU A 61 -21.30 -10.10 -0.48
C GLU A 61 -19.93 -9.47 -0.19
N GLY A 62 -19.17 -9.22 -1.25
CA GLY A 62 -17.81 -8.69 -1.16
C GLY A 62 -16.74 -9.76 -0.87
N ASP A 63 -15.49 -9.34 -1.03
CA ASP A 63 -14.32 -10.18 -0.84
C ASP A 63 -13.55 -9.77 0.43
N PHE A 64 -12.69 -10.68 0.89
CA PHE A 64 -11.70 -10.32 1.90
C PHE A 64 -10.63 -9.44 1.26
N GLY A 65 -10.34 -8.30 1.86
CA GLY A 65 -9.35 -7.34 1.37
C GLY A 65 -8.30 -7.02 2.42
N GLU A 66 -7.06 -6.82 1.99
CA GLU A 66 -5.95 -6.33 2.81
C GLU A 66 -5.30 -5.12 2.14
N GLU A 67 -5.07 -4.07 2.92
CA GLU A 67 -4.41 -2.85 2.44
C GLU A 67 -3.34 -2.42 3.44
N TYR A 68 -2.11 -2.30 2.95
CA TYR A 68 -0.96 -1.86 3.73
C TYR A 68 -0.54 -0.45 3.28
N ASP A 69 -0.53 0.47 4.22
CA ASP A 69 -0.16 1.87 3.97
C ASP A 69 0.92 2.32 4.93
N VAL A 70 2.04 2.83 4.42
CA VAL A 70 2.94 3.64 5.24
C VAL A 70 2.25 4.99 5.46
N VAL A 71 1.94 5.32 6.71
CA VAL A 71 1.24 6.57 7.09
C VAL A 71 2.15 7.57 7.81
N GLY A 72 3.33 7.14 8.25
CA GLY A 72 4.33 7.99 8.89
C GLY A 72 5.74 7.42 8.75
N CYS A 73 6.77 8.27 8.70
CA CYS A 73 8.18 7.87 8.67
C CYS A 73 9.07 9.08 8.96
N ASP A 74 10.06 8.95 9.85
CA ASP A 74 10.99 10.03 10.20
C ASP A 74 11.99 10.35 9.07
N SER A 75 12.17 9.42 8.14
CA SER A 75 12.98 9.60 6.93
C SER A 75 12.21 10.22 5.76
N PHE A 76 10.93 10.54 5.92
CA PHE A 76 10.13 11.11 4.84
C PHE A 76 10.75 12.42 4.34
N THR A 77 11.12 12.43 3.06
CA THR A 77 11.59 13.62 2.36
C THR A 77 10.63 13.88 1.21
N ALA A 78 9.95 15.03 1.24
CA ALA A 78 8.92 15.33 0.25
C ALA A 78 9.52 15.45 -1.16
N ASP A 79 8.98 14.64 -2.07
CA ASP A 79 9.18 14.73 -3.51
C ASP A 79 7.85 14.33 -4.17
N MET A 80 6.96 15.32 -4.30
CA MET A 80 5.57 15.12 -4.68
C MET A 80 5.46 14.45 -6.05
N GLY A 81 4.69 13.36 -6.11
CA GLY A 81 4.48 12.59 -7.34
C GLY A 81 5.71 11.83 -7.84
N LYS A 82 6.74 11.61 -7.01
CA LYS A 82 7.93 10.84 -7.41
C LYS A 82 7.54 9.47 -7.98
N TRP A 83 6.64 8.76 -7.31
CA TRP A 83 6.16 7.46 -7.78
C TRP A 83 5.55 7.54 -9.18
N SER A 84 4.65 8.50 -9.43
CA SER A 84 4.01 8.67 -10.74
C SER A 84 5.00 9.02 -11.85
N ARG A 85 6.11 9.70 -11.53
CA ARG A 85 7.19 9.97 -12.49
C ARG A 85 8.00 8.71 -12.81
N LEU A 86 8.07 7.74 -11.89
CA LEU A 86 8.74 6.45 -12.10
C LEU A 86 7.85 5.45 -12.85
N ARG A 87 6.52 5.59 -12.72
CA ARG A 87 5.51 4.75 -13.38
C ARG A 87 4.51 5.59 -14.19
N PRO A 88 4.94 6.22 -15.31
CA PRO A 88 4.08 7.12 -16.06
C PRO A 88 2.85 6.40 -16.63
N GLY A 89 1.66 6.91 -16.32
CA GLY A 89 0.39 6.39 -16.82
C GLY A 89 -0.22 5.25 -15.98
N GLU A 90 0.49 4.77 -14.97
CA GLU A 90 -0.07 3.82 -13.99
C GLU A 90 -0.87 4.57 -12.91
N LEU A 91 -1.89 3.91 -12.37
CA LEU A 91 -2.64 4.42 -11.23
C LEU A 91 -1.73 4.41 -9.99
N VAL A 92 -1.76 5.49 -9.22
CA VAL A 92 -1.03 5.56 -7.95
C VAL A 92 -1.63 4.53 -6.99
N PRO A 93 -0.82 3.70 -6.33
CA PRO A 93 -1.31 2.73 -5.36
C PRO A 93 -2.11 3.42 -4.26
N THR A 94 -3.31 2.91 -4.00
CA THR A 94 -4.19 3.40 -2.93
C THR A 94 -4.21 2.43 -1.79
#